data_AF-A0A7U7J4L9-F1
#
_entry.id   AF-A0A7U7J4L9-F1
#
_cell.length_a   1.000
_cell.length_b   1.000
_cell.length_c   1.000
_cell.angle_alpha   90.00
_cell.angle_beta   90.00
_cell.angle_gamma   90.00
#
_symmetry.space_group_name_H-M   'P 1'
#
loop_
_entity.id
_entity.type
_entity.pdbx_description
1 polymer ?
#
loop_
_entity_poly.entity_id
_entity_poly.type
_entity_poly.pdbx_seq_one_letter_code
_entity_poly.pdbx_strand_id
1 'polypeptide(L)'
;MWYQPARRGTRGAHPKPRRRPRADLSYAQVIKQRAGGRITAVYTTVVFGEQAAVATRLAQSSVSQRINTRFVERDNLTQRQQNRRLTRRTNGFSKDLTWFEKQMWLSLAYYHLLLPHARLRTPLPVPEPTLGTGSPRRWRPVTPAMAAGITDHVWTTRELLSYRVSPLEWQKRPIPEKLFPSWPEVHHGS
;
A
#
# COMPACT_ATOMS: atom_id res chain seq x y z
N MET A 1 -11.84 -12.57 -13.91
CA MET A 1 -12.21 -12.75 -15.33
C MET A 1 -13.70 -13.05 -15.43
N TRP A 2 -14.41 -12.45 -16.38
CA TRP A 2 -15.80 -12.82 -16.63
C TRP A 2 -15.85 -14.13 -17.40
N TYR A 3 -16.83 -14.98 -17.09
CA TYR A 3 -17.16 -16.15 -17.89
C TYR A 3 -18.67 -16.27 -18.01
N GLN A 4 -19.11 -16.77 -19.16
CA GLN A 4 -20.52 -17.06 -19.42
C GLN A 4 -20.77 -18.53 -19.04
N PRO A 5 -21.60 -18.82 -18.02
CA PRO A 5 -21.91 -20.19 -17.68
C PRO A 5 -22.62 -20.90 -18.84
N ALA A 6 -22.31 -22.18 -19.06
CA ALA A 6 -23.03 -22.99 -20.03
C ALA A 6 -24.52 -23.06 -19.69
N ARG A 7 -25.37 -22.95 -20.72
CA ARG A 7 -26.82 -23.02 -20.56
C ARG A 7 -27.23 -24.46 -20.24
N ARG A 8 -28.11 -24.65 -19.26
CA ARG A 8 -28.76 -25.95 -19.00
C ARG A 8 -30.13 -25.97 -19.68
N GLY A 9 -30.22 -26.63 -20.83
CA GLY A 9 -31.46 -26.75 -21.62
C GLY A 9 -31.66 -25.64 -22.67
N THR A 10 -32.80 -25.70 -23.37
CA THR A 10 -33.11 -24.87 -24.55
C THR A 10 -34.14 -23.75 -24.28
N ARG A 11 -34.79 -23.75 -23.12
CA ARG A 11 -35.82 -22.74 -22.73
C ARG A 11 -35.36 -21.91 -21.53
N GLY A 12 -35.88 -20.69 -21.41
CA GLY A 12 -35.59 -19.73 -20.32
C GLY A 12 -34.39 -18.80 -20.57
N ALA A 13 -34.22 -17.81 -19.70
CA ALA A 13 -33.18 -16.79 -19.82
C ALA A 13 -31.76 -17.36 -19.78
N HIS A 14 -30.83 -16.74 -20.52
CA HIS A 14 -29.42 -17.11 -20.45
C HIS A 14 -28.85 -16.87 -19.05
N PRO A 15 -27.95 -17.73 -18.55
CA PRO A 15 -27.25 -17.48 -17.30
C PRO A 15 -26.54 -16.13 -17.35
N LYS A 16 -26.63 -15.33 -16.28
CA LYS A 16 -25.87 -14.08 -16.22
C LYS A 16 -24.36 -14.39 -16.19
N PRO A 17 -23.52 -13.57 -16.84
CA PRO A 17 -22.07 -13.68 -16.71
C PRO A 17 -21.65 -13.70 -15.24
N ARG A 18 -20.68 -14.56 -14.89
CA ARG A 18 -20.14 -14.68 -13.53
C ARG A 18 -18.67 -14.30 -13.52
N ARG A 19 -18.19 -13.80 -12.38
CA ARG A 19 -16.76 -13.56 -12.17
C ARG A 19 -16.10 -14.83 -11.65
N ARG A 20 -14.98 -15.20 -12.25
CA ARG A 20 -14.06 -16.23 -11.73
C ARG A 20 -12.67 -15.62 -11.46
N PRO A 21 -11.93 -16.12 -10.46
CA PRO A 21 -10.53 -15.75 -10.27
C PRO A 21 -9.72 -16.07 -11.53
N ARG A 22 -8.61 -15.36 -11.74
CA ARG A 22 -7.66 -15.75 -12.80
C ARG A 22 -6.94 -17.03 -12.35
N ALA A 23 -6.54 -17.86 -13.32
CA ALA A 23 -5.87 -19.13 -13.02
C ALA A 23 -4.51 -18.95 -12.33
N ASP A 24 -3.84 -17.82 -12.59
CA ASP A 24 -2.57 -17.41 -12.00
C ASP A 24 -2.72 -16.71 -10.63
N LEU A 25 -3.95 -16.47 -10.16
CA LEU A 25 -4.19 -15.79 -8.89
C LEU A 25 -3.77 -16.68 -7.72
N SER A 26 -2.78 -16.21 -6.96
CA SER A 26 -2.42 -16.77 -5.66
C SER A 26 -2.98 -15.87 -4.55
N TYR A 27 -3.90 -16.41 -3.75
CA TYR A 27 -4.61 -15.65 -2.71
C TYR A 27 -4.78 -16.50 -1.47
N ALA A 28 -4.30 -15.96 -0.35
CA ALA A 28 -4.39 -16.58 0.97
C ALA A 28 -5.10 -15.67 1.97
N GLN A 29 -5.71 -16.28 2.97
CA GLN A 29 -6.41 -15.59 4.04
C GLN A 29 -5.73 -15.85 5.39
N VAL A 30 -5.74 -14.82 6.23
CA VAL A 30 -5.43 -14.91 7.65
C VAL A 30 -6.77 -14.91 8.40
N ILE A 31 -7.12 -16.05 8.97
CA ILE A 31 -8.39 -16.27 9.67
C ILE A 31 -8.15 -16.08 11.17
N LYS A 32 -8.80 -15.08 11.77
CA LYS A 32 -8.71 -14.78 13.20
C LYS A 32 -9.93 -15.39 13.91
N GLN A 33 -9.72 -16.40 14.75
CA GLN A 33 -10.76 -16.93 15.64
C GLN A 33 -10.89 -16.01 16.85
N ARG A 34 -12.12 -15.67 17.24
CA ARG A 34 -12.39 -14.76 18.35
C ARG A 34 -13.39 -15.37 19.32
N ALA A 35 -13.17 -15.16 20.61
CA ALA A 35 -14.11 -15.46 21.69
C ALA A 35 -14.06 -14.33 22.73
N GLY A 36 -15.21 -13.89 23.23
CA GLY A 36 -15.29 -12.78 24.19
C GLY A 36 -14.63 -11.48 23.72
N GLY A 37 -14.71 -11.16 22.42
CA GLY A 37 -14.10 -9.96 21.82
C GLY A 37 -12.58 -10.05 21.57
N ARG A 38 -11.90 -11.05 22.13
CA ARG A 38 -10.45 -11.27 21.99
C ARG A 38 -10.14 -12.26 20.87
N ILE A 39 -8.96 -12.14 20.28
CA ILE A 39 -8.46 -13.14 19.32
C ILE A 39 -7.91 -14.31 20.13
N THR A 40 -8.41 -15.51 19.88
CA THR A 40 -7.99 -16.74 20.56
C THR A 40 -7.03 -17.58 19.71
N ALA A 41 -7.18 -17.53 18.39
CA ALA A 41 -6.29 -18.22 17.46
C ALA A 41 -6.21 -17.49 16.11
N VAL A 42 -5.13 -17.74 15.38
CA VAL A 42 -4.92 -17.24 14.01
C VAL A 42 -4.47 -18.38 13.14
N TYR A 43 -5.20 -18.63 12.05
CA TYR A 43 -4.89 -19.65 11.05
C TYR A 43 -4.66 -19.00 9.70
N THR A 44 -4.01 -19.73 8.79
CA THR A 44 -3.82 -19.29 7.41
C THR A 44 -4.32 -20.34 6.45
N THR A 45 -4.99 -19.93 5.38
CA THR A 45 -5.46 -20.84 4.32
C THR A 45 -5.19 -20.25 2.95
N VAL A 46 -4.79 -21.10 1.99
CA VAL A 46 -4.70 -20.74 0.58
C VAL A 46 -6.05 -21.01 -0.06
N VAL A 47 -6.71 -19.95 -0.55
CA VAL A 47 -8.06 -20.04 -1.14
C VAL A 47 -7.98 -20.16 -2.66
N PHE A 48 -7.06 -19.46 -3.30
CA PHE A 48 -6.79 -19.57 -4.74
C PHE A 48 -5.29 -19.80 -4.97
N GLY A 49 -4.99 -20.65 -5.95
CA GLY A 49 -3.63 -21.06 -6.30
C GLY A 49 -3.16 -22.31 -5.56
N GLU A 50 -2.02 -22.84 -5.99
CA GLU A 50 -1.40 -24.03 -5.40
C GLU A 50 -0.59 -23.68 -4.15
N GLN A 51 -0.68 -24.52 -3.12
CA GLN A 51 0.04 -24.32 -1.85
C GLN A 51 1.57 -24.24 -2.08
N ALA A 52 2.12 -25.11 -2.92
CA ALA A 52 3.54 -25.10 -3.27
C ALA A 52 3.96 -23.77 -3.93
N ALA A 53 3.16 -23.27 -4.89
CA ALA A 53 3.42 -22.01 -5.55
C ALA A 53 3.34 -20.80 -4.60
N VAL A 54 2.46 -20.83 -3.59
CA VAL A 54 2.42 -19.80 -2.53
C VAL A 54 3.67 -19.90 -1.64
N ALA A 55 4.06 -21.11 -1.24
CA ALA A 55 5.25 -21.33 -0.42
C ALA A 55 6.52 -20.85 -1.12
N THR A 56 6.70 -21.13 -2.42
CA THR A 56 7.84 -20.64 -3.21
C THR A 56 7.89 -19.11 -3.26
N ARG A 57 6.75 -18.43 -3.44
CA ARG A 57 6.71 -16.96 -3.43
C ARG A 57 7.08 -16.38 -2.07
N LEU A 58 6.65 -17.02 -0.98
CA LEU A 58 7.02 -16.61 0.37
C LEU A 58 8.52 -16.84 0.60
N ALA A 59 9.06 -17.98 0.17
CA ALA A 59 10.50 -18.29 0.19
C ALA A 59 11.35 -17.19 -0.45
N GLN A 60 10.90 -16.68 -1.59
CA GLN A 60 11.58 -15.63 -2.36
C GLN A 60 11.38 -14.22 -1.81
N SER A 61 10.50 -14.01 -0.82
CA SER A 61 10.22 -12.69 -0.29
C SER A 61 11.36 -12.17 0.59
N SER A 62 11.87 -10.99 0.27
CA SER A 62 12.87 -10.30 1.09
C SER A 62 12.33 -9.76 2.42
N VAL A 63 11.01 -9.68 2.59
CA VAL A 63 10.37 -9.01 3.74
C VAL A 63 9.61 -9.94 4.67
N SER A 64 9.11 -11.09 4.19
CA SER A 64 8.38 -12.03 5.03
C SER A 64 8.21 -13.41 4.40
N GLN A 65 8.52 -14.42 5.20
CA GLN A 65 8.43 -15.85 4.84
C GLN A 65 7.10 -16.50 5.25
N ARG A 66 6.14 -15.70 5.76
CA ARG A 66 4.84 -16.18 6.29
C ARG A 66 3.67 -15.45 5.65
N ILE A 67 2.54 -16.15 5.51
CA ILE A 67 1.25 -15.54 5.17
C ILE A 67 0.83 -14.62 6.33
N ASN A 68 0.80 -13.31 6.08
CA ASN A 68 0.31 -12.34 7.05
C ASN A 68 -0.21 -11.08 6.35
N THR A 69 -0.95 -10.26 7.10
CA THR A 69 -1.51 -8.99 6.62
C THR A 69 -0.82 -7.77 7.22
N ARG A 70 0.24 -7.96 8.02
CA ARG A 70 0.84 -6.91 8.87
C ARG A 70 1.29 -5.69 8.06
N PHE A 71 1.92 -5.91 6.91
CA PHE A 71 2.44 -4.82 6.08
C PHE A 71 1.31 -3.96 5.51
N VAL A 72 0.28 -4.61 4.95
CA VAL A 72 -0.90 -3.94 4.37
C VAL A 72 -1.72 -3.26 5.48
N GLU A 73 -1.89 -3.90 6.64
CA GLU A 73 -2.56 -3.29 7.79
C GLU A 73 -1.80 -2.06 8.31
N ARG A 74 -0.47 -2.11 8.34
CA ARG A 74 0.38 -0.98 8.76
C ARG A 74 0.28 0.19 7.79
N ASP A 75 0.30 -0.08 6.48
CA ASP A 75 0.11 0.95 5.45
C ASP A 75 -1.29 1.56 5.54
N ASN A 76 -2.33 0.73 5.60
CA ASN A 76 -3.72 1.18 5.78
C ASN A 76 -3.88 2.07 7.02
N LEU A 77 -3.21 1.76 8.12
CA LEU A 77 -3.22 2.60 9.32
C LEU A 77 -2.53 3.95 9.07
N THR A 78 -1.34 3.96 8.46
CA THR A 78 -0.63 5.19 8.08
C THR A 78 -1.53 6.08 7.22
N GLN A 79 -2.13 5.49 6.19
CA GLN A 79 -3.01 6.20 5.27
C GLN A 79 -4.25 6.76 5.98
N ARG A 80 -4.89 6.01 6.87
CA ARG A 80 -6.04 6.54 7.64
C ARG A 80 -5.68 7.66 8.61
N GLN A 81 -4.46 7.67 9.13
CA GLN A 81 -4.00 8.73 10.03
C GLN A 81 -3.59 10.00 9.28
N GLN A 82 -3.00 9.85 8.10
CA GLN A 82 -2.38 10.96 7.36
C GLN A 82 -3.21 11.46 6.18
N ASN A 83 -4.18 10.68 5.71
CA ASN A 83 -5.03 11.00 4.58
C ASN A 83 -6.50 11.12 5.00
N ARG A 84 -6.97 12.36 5.12
CA ARG A 84 -8.36 12.67 5.49
C ARG A 84 -9.39 12.08 4.52
N ARG A 85 -9.04 11.79 3.26
CA ARG A 85 -9.94 11.16 2.27
C ARG A 85 -10.28 9.70 2.61
N LEU A 86 -9.48 9.07 3.47
CA LEU A 86 -9.68 7.68 3.92
C LEU A 86 -10.33 7.59 5.31
N THR A 87 -10.68 8.72 5.91
CA THR A 87 -11.44 8.76 7.16
C THR A 87 -12.92 8.53 6.90
N ARG A 88 -13.58 7.73 7.74
CA ARG A 88 -15.03 7.47 7.63
C ARG A 88 -15.84 8.72 7.99
N ARG A 89 -16.90 9.02 7.20
CA ARG A 89 -17.83 10.15 7.44
C ARG A 89 -17.13 11.51 7.55
N THR A 90 -16.16 11.75 6.69
CA THR A 90 -15.41 13.02 6.59
C THR A 90 -15.99 13.89 5.48
N ASN A 91 -15.95 15.22 5.64
CA ASN A 91 -16.22 16.15 4.54
C ASN A 91 -15.03 16.28 3.57
N GLY A 92 -13.88 15.70 3.90
CA GLY A 92 -12.66 15.75 3.06
C GLY A 92 -12.55 14.62 2.06
N PHE A 93 -13.66 14.14 1.48
CA PHE A 93 -13.67 13.06 0.48
C PHE A 93 -13.42 13.58 -0.95
N SER A 94 -13.05 12.70 -1.88
CA SER A 94 -12.97 13.04 -3.30
C SER A 94 -14.27 12.72 -4.00
N LYS A 95 -14.77 13.64 -4.82
CA LYS A 95 -15.87 13.37 -5.76
C LYS A 95 -15.42 12.67 -7.05
N ASP A 96 -14.13 12.79 -7.37
CA ASP A 96 -13.50 12.20 -8.55
C ASP A 96 -12.25 11.42 -8.13
N LEU A 97 -12.11 10.24 -8.71
CA LEU A 97 -11.03 9.28 -8.46
C LEU A 97 -9.66 9.84 -8.81
N THR A 98 -9.57 10.72 -9.81
CA THR A 98 -8.34 11.40 -10.21
C THR A 98 -7.76 12.21 -9.05
N TRP A 99 -8.61 12.94 -8.31
CA TRP A 99 -8.18 13.69 -7.14
C TRP A 99 -7.88 12.80 -5.94
N PHE A 100 -8.55 11.65 -5.84
CA PHE A 100 -8.22 10.64 -4.83
C PHE A 100 -6.84 10.06 -5.07
N GLU A 101 -6.54 9.66 -6.31
CA GLU A 101 -5.26 9.11 -6.73
C GLU A 101 -4.11 10.11 -6.49
N LYS A 102 -4.27 11.37 -6.89
CA LYS A 102 -3.29 12.43 -6.60
C LYS A 102 -3.02 12.58 -5.10
N GLN A 103 -4.05 12.50 -4.26
CA GLN A 103 -3.84 12.53 -2.80
C GLN A 103 -3.10 11.29 -2.31
N MET A 104 -3.37 10.11 -2.86
CA MET A 104 -2.65 8.89 -2.49
C MET A 104 -1.16 9.03 -2.79
N TRP A 105 -0.81 9.53 -3.97
CA TRP A 105 0.57 9.82 -4.35
C TRP A 105 1.23 10.85 -3.42
N LEU A 106 0.51 11.94 -3.10
CA LEU A 106 1.02 12.95 -2.17
C LEU A 106 1.26 12.37 -0.76
N SER A 107 0.33 11.55 -0.25
CA SER A 107 0.45 10.90 1.06
C SER A 107 1.63 9.92 1.09
N LEU A 108 1.80 9.13 0.03
CA LEU A 108 2.93 8.22 -0.13
C LEU A 108 4.25 8.98 -0.13
N ALA A 109 4.37 10.03 -0.95
CA ALA A 109 5.57 10.86 -1.03
C ALA A 109 5.89 11.54 0.31
N TYR A 110 4.87 12.11 0.96
CA TYR A 110 5.00 12.72 2.28
C TYR A 110 5.56 11.74 3.32
N TYR A 111 4.97 10.55 3.41
CA TYR A 111 5.43 9.52 4.35
C TYR A 111 6.87 9.06 4.08
N HIS A 112 7.23 8.82 2.81
CA HIS A 112 8.53 8.25 2.48
C HIS A 112 9.66 9.27 2.47
N LEU A 113 9.41 10.51 2.07
CA LEU A 113 10.45 11.53 1.85
C LEU A 113 10.59 12.50 3.03
N LEU A 114 9.49 12.85 3.72
CA LEU A 114 9.49 13.93 4.72
C LEU A 114 9.44 13.44 6.17
N LEU A 115 8.90 12.25 6.44
CA LEU A 115 8.69 11.78 7.80
C LEU A 115 9.80 10.82 8.26
N PRO A 116 10.70 11.23 9.18
CA PRO A 116 11.66 10.32 9.77
C PRO A 116 10.96 9.24 10.60
N HIS A 117 11.43 8.01 10.48
CA HIS A 117 10.87 6.88 11.21
C HIS A 117 11.76 6.51 12.40
N ALA A 118 11.19 6.43 13.60
CA ALA A 118 11.94 6.24 14.83
C ALA A 118 12.81 4.96 14.86
N ARG A 119 12.39 3.90 14.16
CA ARG A 119 13.14 2.64 14.03
C ARG A 119 14.21 2.65 12.92
N LEU A 120 14.22 3.64 12.05
CA LEU A 120 15.21 3.77 10.96
C LEU A 120 16.36 4.70 11.33
N ARG A 121 16.23 5.45 12.44
CA ARG A 121 17.25 6.38 12.92
C ARG A 121 18.60 5.70 13.08
N THR A 122 19.66 6.36 12.64
CA THR A 122 21.04 5.90 12.79
C THR A 122 21.74 6.71 13.88
N PRO A 123 22.72 6.14 14.60
CA PRO A 123 23.48 6.88 15.60
C PRO A 123 24.30 7.99 14.92
N LEU A 124 24.40 9.14 15.57
CA LEU A 124 25.36 10.18 15.18
C LEU A 124 26.77 9.77 15.62
N PRO A 125 27.82 10.05 14.82
CA PRO A 125 29.20 9.79 15.22
C PRO A 125 29.58 10.50 16.52
N VAL A 126 29.09 11.73 16.70
CA VAL A 126 29.27 12.53 17.90
C VAL A 126 27.91 13.05 18.35
N PRO A 127 27.50 12.86 19.62
CA PRO A 127 26.28 13.45 20.14
C PRO A 127 26.32 14.98 20.05
N GLU A 128 25.30 15.58 19.48
CA GLU A 128 25.21 17.03 19.30
C GLU A 128 24.46 17.67 20.47
N PRO A 129 24.87 18.85 20.96
CA PRO A 129 24.11 19.56 21.99
C PRO A 129 22.73 19.96 21.47
N THR A 130 21.71 19.84 22.32
CA THR A 130 20.38 20.40 22.04
C THR A 130 20.33 21.88 22.41
N LEU A 131 19.40 22.64 21.84
CA LEU A 131 19.13 24.01 22.30
C LEU A 131 18.60 23.95 23.75
N GLY A 132 19.44 24.28 24.73
CA GLY A 132 19.12 24.26 26.17
C GLY A 132 19.82 23.15 26.96
N THR A 133 19.32 22.85 28.16
CA THR A 133 19.90 21.88 29.12
C THR A 133 19.50 20.42 28.86
N GLY A 134 18.97 20.13 27.67
CA GLY A 134 18.50 18.80 27.30
C GLY A 134 19.63 17.79 27.07
N SER A 135 19.27 16.51 27.03
CA SER A 135 20.20 15.44 26.65
C SER A 135 20.69 15.63 25.21
N PRO A 136 21.98 15.44 24.91
CA PRO A 136 22.52 15.54 23.56
C PRO A 136 21.74 14.69 22.55
N ARG A 137 21.55 15.21 21.35
CA ARG A 137 20.98 14.49 20.21
C ARG A 137 21.96 13.40 19.78
N ARG A 138 21.55 12.15 19.92
CA ARG A 138 22.37 10.96 19.58
C ARG A 138 21.99 10.28 18.26
N TRP A 139 20.88 10.70 17.65
CA TRP A 139 20.25 9.98 16.54
C TRP A 139 20.04 10.91 15.35
N ARG A 140 20.50 10.48 14.18
CA ARG A 140 20.18 11.09 12.89
C ARG A 140 18.78 10.64 12.46
N PRO A 141 17.89 11.56 12.06
CA PRO A 141 16.62 11.20 11.45
C PRO A 141 16.85 10.50 10.10
N VAL A 142 16.09 9.43 9.86
CA VAL A 142 16.13 8.66 8.61
C VAL A 142 14.71 8.39 8.17
N THR A 143 14.38 8.76 6.93
CA THR A 143 13.07 8.48 6.32
C THR A 143 13.07 7.10 5.64
N PRO A 144 11.89 6.53 5.33
CA PRO A 144 11.81 5.31 4.55
C PRO A 144 12.54 5.40 3.19
N ALA A 145 12.44 6.53 2.48
CA ALA A 145 13.14 6.72 1.21
C ALA A 145 14.66 6.76 1.38
N MET A 146 15.16 7.33 2.49
CA MET A 146 16.58 7.29 2.82
C MET A 146 17.06 5.87 3.10
N ALA A 147 16.31 5.11 3.91
CA ALA A 147 16.66 3.72 4.20
C ALA A 147 16.63 2.82 2.95
N ALA A 148 15.80 3.16 1.97
CA ALA A 148 15.74 2.50 0.67
C ALA A 148 16.79 3.01 -0.34
N GLY A 149 17.61 4.00 0.01
CA GLY A 149 18.63 4.58 -0.89
C GLY A 149 18.07 5.44 -2.03
N ILE A 150 16.81 5.88 -1.93
CA ILE A 150 16.14 6.72 -2.95
C ILE A 150 16.59 8.19 -2.83
N THR A 151 16.91 8.63 -1.62
CA THR A 151 17.42 9.98 -1.32
C THR A 151 18.37 9.90 -0.12
N ASP A 152 19.17 10.93 0.10
CA ASP A 152 20.19 11.00 1.14
C ASP A 152 19.83 11.95 2.30
N HIS A 153 18.68 12.62 2.22
CA HIS A 153 18.24 13.59 3.21
C HIS A 153 16.72 13.56 3.44
N VAL A 154 16.29 14.21 4.53
CA VAL A 154 14.87 14.42 4.83
C VAL A 154 14.40 15.59 3.98
N TRP A 155 13.43 15.35 3.11
CA TRP A 155 12.90 16.39 2.24
C TRP A 155 12.11 17.42 3.04
N THR A 156 11.98 18.62 2.47
CA THR A 156 11.03 19.63 2.97
C THR A 156 9.73 19.62 2.17
N THR A 157 8.64 20.16 2.73
CA THR A 157 7.38 20.34 1.97
C THR A 157 7.59 21.23 0.76
N ARG A 158 8.41 22.27 0.89
CA ARG A 158 8.77 23.15 -0.24
C ARG A 158 9.42 22.34 -1.34
N GLU A 159 10.46 21.60 -1.01
CA GLU A 159 11.19 20.77 -1.95
C GLU A 159 10.28 19.78 -2.66
N LEU A 160 9.45 19.03 -1.92
CA LEU A 160 8.50 18.09 -2.52
C LEU A 160 7.56 18.75 -3.54
N LEU A 161 7.05 19.94 -3.23
CA LEU A 161 6.09 20.65 -4.08
C LEU A 161 6.75 21.42 -5.23
N SER A 162 8.02 21.79 -5.08
CA SER A 162 8.77 22.55 -6.10
C SER A 162 9.71 21.69 -6.93
N TYR A 163 9.91 20.41 -6.58
CA TYR A 163 10.83 19.52 -7.28
C TYR A 163 10.40 19.37 -8.75
N ARG A 164 11.31 19.70 -9.65
CA ARG A 164 11.10 19.58 -11.09
C ARG A 164 11.88 18.39 -11.61
N VAL A 165 11.18 17.50 -12.29
CA VAL A 165 11.84 16.47 -13.11
C VAL A 165 12.30 17.16 -14.40
N SER A 166 13.57 17.00 -14.77
CA SER A 166 14.08 17.48 -16.06
C SER A 166 13.21 16.94 -17.19
N PRO A 167 12.82 17.75 -18.20
CA PRO A 167 12.01 17.28 -19.32
C PRO A 167 12.63 16.08 -20.05
N LEU A 168 13.97 16.04 -20.15
CA LEU A 168 14.71 14.94 -20.76
C LEU A 168 14.57 13.64 -19.95
N GLU A 169 14.56 13.74 -18.63
CA GLU A 169 14.37 12.60 -17.74
C GLU A 169 12.90 12.18 -17.65
N TRP A 170 11.97 13.13 -17.80
CA TRP A 170 10.54 12.84 -17.83
C TRP A 170 10.16 11.98 -19.03
N GLN A 171 10.71 12.28 -20.22
CA GLN A 171 10.45 11.52 -21.44
C GLN A 171 10.95 10.07 -21.38
N LYS A 172 12.01 9.81 -20.61
CA LYS A 172 12.57 8.47 -20.43
C LYS A 172 11.80 7.64 -19.40
N ARG A 173 10.99 8.27 -18.55
CA ARG A 173 10.26 7.58 -17.49
C ARG A 173 9.02 6.90 -18.07
N PRO A 174 8.73 5.66 -17.66
CA PRO A 174 7.46 5.05 -17.99
C PRO A 174 6.33 5.92 -17.43
N ILE A 175 5.23 5.99 -18.17
CA ILE A 175 4.00 6.63 -17.68
C ILE A 175 3.66 5.96 -16.35
N PRO A 176 3.47 6.72 -15.25
CA PRO A 176 3.13 6.14 -13.97
C PRO A 176 1.90 5.24 -14.13
N GLU A 177 2.00 4.01 -13.63
CA GLU A 177 0.86 3.10 -13.61
C GLU A 177 -0.28 3.77 -12.84
N LYS A 178 -1.47 3.80 -13.43
CA LYS A 178 -2.64 4.32 -12.73
C LYS A 178 -2.93 3.39 -11.54
N LEU A 179 -3.03 3.95 -10.34
CA LEU A 179 -3.40 3.20 -9.15
C LEU A 179 -4.80 2.59 -9.28
N PHE A 180 -5.65 3.22 -10.10
CA PHE A 180 -6.98 2.75 -10.39
C PHE A 180 -7.19 2.57 -11.89
N PRO A 181 -7.94 1.54 -12.30
CA PRO A 181 -8.30 1.34 -13.70
C PRO A 181 -9.13 2.52 -14.22
N SER A 182 -9.18 2.70 -15.54
CA SER A 182 -9.97 3.78 -16.11
C SER A 182 -11.46 3.56 -15.83
N TRP A 183 -12.19 4.64 -15.52
CA TRP A 183 -13.63 4.58 -15.20
C TRP A 183 -14.50 3.78 -16.20
N PRO A 184 -14.29 3.86 -17.54
CA PRO A 184 -15.07 3.03 -18.47
C PRO A 184 -14.65 1.55 -18.50
N GLU A 185 -13.48 1.17 -18.01
CA GLU A 185 -12.97 -0.21 -18.06
C GLU A 185 -13.50 -1.10 -16.92
N VAL A 186 -14.02 -0.50 -15.85
CA VAL A 186 -14.46 -1.26 -14.67
C VAL A 186 -15.88 -0.88 -14.27
N HIS A 187 -16.75 -1.90 -14.27
CA HIS A 187 -18.10 -1.80 -13.74
C HIS A 187 -18.03 -1.62 -12.21
N HIS A 188 -18.03 -0.37 -11.77
CA HIS A 188 -18.29 0.02 -10.39
C HIS A 188 -19.80 -0.07 -10.19
N GLY A 189 -20.26 -1.20 -9.63
CA GLY A 189 -21.68 -1.54 -9.59
C GLY A 189 -22.55 -0.50 -8.87
N SER A 190 -23.71 -0.27 -9.51
CA SER A 190 -24.96 0.41 -9.10
C SER A 190 -24.85 1.63 -8.22
#